data_AF-A0A3B1CMF2-F1
#
_entry.id   AF-A0A3B1CMF2-F1
#
_cell.length_a   1.000
_cell.length_b   1.000
_cell.length_c   1.000
_cell.angle_alpha   90.00
_cell.angle_beta   90.00
_cell.angle_gamma   90.00
#
_symmetry.space_group_name_H-M   'P 1'
#
loop_
_entity.id
_entity.type
_entity.pdbx_description
1 polymer ?
#
loop_
_entity_poly.entity_id
_entity_poly.type
_entity_poly.pdbx_seq_one_letter_code
_entity_poly.pdbx_strand_id
1 'polypeptide(L)'
;MKTVMVIMVFALMLMYGMTAVAHEEGEESGSGMKMDMKNMDMKMMMQHRTMDVIAEHWGETQEALKKRDWKEAGGDVAEIVEAAKKLKGFKPHRNADKIEEFMKIQGVFVKRLTNLGKAIESKDAAAADKIAGSVQKSCNQCHAMFR
;
A
#
# COMPACT_ATOMS: atom_id res chain seq x y z
N MET A 1 -39.14 -36.48 -10.20
CA MET A 1 -40.12 -36.70 -9.10
C MET A 1 -39.74 -37.94 -8.34
N LYS A 2 -39.82 -37.87 -6.99
CA LYS A 2 -39.78 -38.95 -5.97
C LYS A 2 -38.37 -39.46 -5.59
N THR A 3 -37.75 -38.84 -4.58
CA THR A 3 -37.81 -39.14 -3.12
C THR A 3 -37.09 -40.42 -2.74
N VAL A 4 -36.02 -40.31 -1.93
CA VAL A 4 -35.87 -41.03 -0.65
C VAL A 4 -34.92 -40.23 0.26
N MET A 5 -35.48 -39.60 1.30
CA MET A 5 -34.79 -39.32 2.57
C MET A 5 -34.75 -40.62 3.36
N VAL A 6 -33.61 -41.02 3.93
CA VAL A 6 -33.58 -41.80 5.18
C VAL A 6 -32.48 -41.26 6.07
N ILE A 7 -32.95 -40.72 7.18
CA ILE A 7 -32.24 -40.32 8.39
C ILE A 7 -31.79 -41.58 9.11
N MET A 8 -30.53 -41.66 9.56
CA MET A 8 -30.18 -42.53 10.68
C MET A 8 -29.40 -41.76 11.74
N VAL A 9 -30.06 -41.70 12.88
CA VAL A 9 -29.63 -41.19 14.18
C VAL A 9 -28.80 -42.26 14.88
N PHE A 10 -27.65 -41.90 15.43
CA PHE A 10 -26.99 -42.58 16.56
C PHE A 10 -26.26 -41.45 17.33
N ALA A 11 -26.86 -40.84 18.37
CA ALA A 11 -26.89 -41.30 19.76
C ALA A 11 -25.48 -41.62 20.29
N LEU A 12 -24.81 -40.66 20.95
CA LEU A 12 -24.73 -40.51 22.41
C LEU A 12 -23.92 -41.60 23.13
N MET A 13 -22.65 -41.31 23.40
CA MET A 13 -21.94 -41.66 24.64
C MET A 13 -21.20 -40.38 25.07
N LEU A 14 -21.70 -39.58 26.01
CA LEU A 14 -21.66 -39.71 27.47
C LEU A 14 -20.28 -40.08 28.05
N MET A 15 -19.66 -39.01 28.57
CA MET A 15 -19.04 -38.90 29.91
C MET A 15 -17.65 -39.52 30.10
N TYR A 16 -16.68 -38.68 30.47
CA TYR A 16 -16.05 -38.63 31.80
C TYR A 16 -14.72 -37.88 31.72
N GLY A 17 -14.53 -36.88 32.59
CA GLY A 17 -13.24 -36.23 32.76
C GLY A 17 -13.29 -34.81 33.33
N MET A 18 -13.93 -34.64 34.50
CA MET A 18 -13.63 -33.48 35.35
C MET A 18 -12.28 -33.72 36.04
N THR A 19 -11.31 -32.85 35.80
CA THR A 19 -10.23 -32.55 36.76
C THR A 19 -9.95 -31.06 36.69
N ALA A 20 -10.40 -30.34 37.72
CA ALA A 20 -9.98 -28.98 38.02
C ALA A 20 -8.64 -29.01 38.74
N VAL A 21 -7.62 -28.29 38.26
CA VAL A 21 -6.49 -27.82 39.08
C VAL A 21 -5.93 -26.51 38.51
N ALA A 22 -5.89 -25.51 39.40
CA ALA A 22 -4.96 -24.38 39.53
C ALA A 22 -4.68 -23.41 38.37
N HIS A 23 -5.02 -22.16 38.70
CA HIS A 23 -4.39 -20.91 38.33
C HIS A 23 -2.87 -20.95 38.54
N GLU A 24 -2.07 -20.70 37.50
CA GLU A 24 -0.82 -19.94 37.60
C GLU A 24 -0.70 -19.01 36.39
N GLU A 25 -0.62 -17.73 36.71
CA GLU A 25 -0.28 -16.63 35.82
C GLU A 25 1.24 -16.59 35.63
N GLY A 26 1.66 -16.10 34.47
CA GLY A 26 3.03 -15.64 34.23
C GLY A 26 3.90 -16.66 33.49
N GLU A 27 4.67 -16.33 32.46
CA GLU A 27 4.97 -15.07 31.80
C GLU A 27 5.43 -15.43 30.39
N GLU A 28 4.61 -15.23 29.36
CA GLU A 28 5.18 -15.06 28.01
C GLU A 28 5.80 -13.66 28.00
N SER A 29 7.10 -13.59 28.31
CA SER A 29 7.95 -12.43 28.04
C SER A 29 8.21 -12.28 26.53
N GLY A 30 7.15 -12.33 25.74
CA GLY A 30 7.11 -11.64 24.47
C GLY A 30 7.02 -10.16 24.80
N SER A 31 8.17 -9.50 24.86
CA SER A 31 8.32 -8.04 24.73
C SER A 31 7.79 -7.60 23.36
N GLY A 32 6.49 -7.82 23.14
CA GLY A 32 5.71 -7.30 22.05
C GLY A 32 5.69 -5.81 22.25
N MET A 33 6.51 -5.15 21.43
CA MET A 33 6.57 -3.72 21.25
C MET A 33 5.13 -3.21 21.17
N LYS A 34 4.59 -2.71 22.29
CA LYS A 34 3.33 -1.98 22.33
C LYS A 34 3.58 -0.67 21.58
N MET A 35 3.59 -0.72 20.25
CA MET A 35 3.43 0.50 19.47
C MET A 35 2.10 1.09 19.89
N ASP A 36 2.15 2.20 20.61
CA ASP A 36 1.00 2.99 21.02
C ASP A 36 0.01 3.10 19.85
N MET A 37 -1.23 2.60 20.02
CA MET A 37 -2.25 2.58 18.96
C MET A 37 -2.46 3.99 18.37
N LYS A 38 -2.30 5.04 19.18
CA LYS A 38 -2.38 6.44 18.71
C LYS A 38 -1.30 6.79 17.68
N ASN A 39 -0.09 6.25 17.84
CA ASN A 39 1.01 6.45 16.90
C ASN A 39 0.79 5.66 15.61
N MET A 40 0.14 4.50 15.67
CA MET A 40 -0.25 3.73 14.48
C MET A 40 -1.30 4.48 13.65
N ASP A 41 -2.36 4.98 14.29
CA ASP A 41 -3.41 5.76 13.60
C ASP A 41 -2.84 7.03 12.94
N MET A 42 -1.90 7.71 13.60
CA MET A 42 -1.25 8.90 13.04
C MET A 42 -0.37 8.55 11.83
N LYS A 43 0.43 7.48 11.90
CA LYS A 43 1.22 7.01 10.75
C LYS A 43 0.34 6.63 9.57
N MET A 44 -0.81 6.01 9.84
CA MET A 44 -1.76 5.63 8.80
C MET A 44 -2.44 6.82 8.14
N MET A 45 -2.86 7.81 8.91
CA MET A 45 -3.36 9.07 8.35
C MET A 45 -2.30 9.75 7.47
N MET A 46 -1.04 9.78 7.92
CA MET A 46 0.05 10.36 7.14
C MET A 46 0.32 9.60 5.84
N GLN A 47 0.21 8.27 5.86
CA GLN A 47 0.31 7.46 4.65
C GLN A 47 -0.81 7.78 3.66
N HIS A 48 -2.07 7.84 4.11
CA HIS A 48 -3.20 8.19 3.24
C HIS A 48 -3.05 9.58 2.65
N ARG A 49 -2.71 10.59 3.46
CA ARG A 49 -2.41 11.94 2.97
C ARG A 49 -1.29 11.96 1.93
N THR A 50 -0.24 11.15 2.14
CA THR A 50 0.86 11.04 1.17
C THR A 50 0.36 10.48 -0.17
N MET A 51 -0.52 9.48 -0.13
CA MET A 51 -1.13 8.91 -1.33
C MET A 51 -2.09 9.88 -2.02
N ASP A 52 -2.84 10.67 -1.26
CA ASP A 52 -3.76 11.69 -1.80
C ASP A 52 -2.99 12.77 -2.56
N VAL A 53 -1.90 13.30 -1.97
CA VAL A 53 -0.99 14.26 -2.62
C VAL A 53 -0.43 13.70 -3.92
N ILE A 54 0.00 12.42 -3.92
CA ILE A 54 0.49 11.76 -5.14
C ILE A 54 -0.61 11.68 -6.19
N ALA A 55 -1.84 11.33 -5.80
CA ALA A 55 -2.95 11.15 -6.73
C ALA A 55 -3.41 12.48 -7.36
N GLU A 56 -3.51 13.52 -6.55
CA GLU A 56 -3.89 14.88 -6.97
C GLU A 56 -2.89 15.44 -7.99
N HIS A 57 -1.63 15.59 -7.58
CA HIS A 57 -0.60 16.15 -8.45
C HIS A 57 -0.30 15.26 -9.66
N TRP A 58 -0.49 13.94 -9.57
CA TRP A 58 -0.35 13.09 -10.76
C TRP A 58 -1.43 13.38 -11.80
N GLY A 59 -2.67 13.62 -11.37
CA GLY A 59 -3.74 14.07 -12.26
C GLY A 59 -3.41 15.40 -12.92
N GLU A 60 -2.93 16.38 -12.14
CA GLU A 60 -2.52 17.71 -12.63
C GLU A 60 -1.34 17.61 -13.61
N THR A 61 -0.30 16.84 -13.25
CA THR A 61 0.84 16.54 -14.14
C THR A 61 0.37 16.01 -15.49
N GLN A 62 -0.59 15.06 -15.50
CA GLN A 62 -1.09 14.47 -16.73
C GLN A 62 -1.81 15.50 -17.62
N GLU A 63 -2.61 16.38 -17.03
CA GLU A 63 -3.27 17.46 -17.76
C GLU A 63 -2.28 18.52 -18.28
N ALA A 64 -1.32 18.91 -17.45
CA ALA A 64 -0.26 19.84 -17.82
C ALA A 64 0.60 19.29 -18.97
N LEU A 65 0.95 18.00 -18.93
CA LEU A 65 1.68 17.34 -20.03
C LEU A 65 0.90 17.33 -21.35
N LYS A 66 -0.43 17.14 -21.32
CA LYS A 66 -1.28 17.22 -22.53
C LYS A 66 -1.27 18.63 -23.13
N LYS A 67 -1.29 19.66 -22.27
CA LYS A 67 -1.24 21.07 -22.66
C LYS A 67 0.18 21.57 -22.98
N ARG A 68 1.20 20.75 -22.71
CA ARG A 68 2.62 21.12 -22.77
C ARG A 68 2.97 22.28 -21.83
N ASP A 69 2.25 22.40 -20.72
CA ASP A 69 2.64 23.30 -19.63
C ASP A 69 3.76 22.66 -18.82
N TRP A 70 5.00 22.87 -19.27
CA TRP A 70 6.19 22.32 -18.64
C TRP A 70 6.44 22.87 -17.23
N LYS A 71 5.95 24.08 -16.93
CA LYS A 71 6.17 24.71 -15.64
C LYS A 71 5.26 24.06 -14.58
N GLU A 72 3.98 23.92 -14.90
CA GLU A 72 2.99 23.25 -14.05
C GLU A 72 3.38 21.78 -13.86
N ALA A 73 3.62 21.05 -14.96
CA ALA A 73 4.02 19.64 -14.88
C ALA A 73 5.31 19.42 -14.07
N GLY A 74 6.27 20.34 -14.17
CA GLY A 74 7.52 20.26 -13.42
C GLY A 74 7.34 20.50 -11.92
N GLY A 75 6.47 21.45 -11.55
CA GLY A 75 6.11 21.73 -10.16
C GLY A 75 5.41 20.53 -9.52
N ASP A 76 4.38 20.01 -10.17
CA ASP A 76 3.61 18.87 -9.67
C ASP A 76 4.49 17.63 -9.51
N VAL A 77 5.34 17.33 -10.50
CA VAL A 77 6.27 16.18 -10.41
C VAL A 77 7.24 16.33 -9.23
N ALA A 78 7.68 17.55 -8.89
CA ALA A 78 8.54 17.78 -7.74
C ALA A 78 7.82 17.45 -6.42
N GLU A 79 6.56 17.88 -6.27
CA GLU A 79 5.73 17.55 -5.10
C GLU A 79 5.50 16.04 -4.97
N ILE A 80 5.21 15.36 -6.09
CA ILE A 80 5.05 13.90 -6.10
C ILE A 80 6.36 13.21 -5.69
N VAL A 81 7.53 13.69 -6.13
CA VAL A 81 8.83 13.10 -5.74
C VAL A 81 9.02 13.17 -4.22
N GLU A 82 8.72 14.30 -3.60
CA GLU A 82 8.86 14.47 -2.14
C GLU A 82 7.85 13.61 -1.38
N ALA A 83 6.60 13.54 -1.83
CA ALA A 83 5.60 12.64 -1.25
C ALA A 83 6.01 11.17 -1.41
N ALA A 84 6.45 10.77 -2.61
CA ALA A 84 6.88 9.41 -2.91
C ALA A 84 8.06 8.96 -2.03
N LYS A 85 9.01 9.85 -1.71
CA LYS A 85 10.11 9.54 -0.78
C LYS A 85 9.63 9.21 0.62
N LYS A 86 8.58 9.88 1.11
CA LYS A 86 7.98 9.63 2.43
C LYS A 86 7.38 8.22 2.53
N LEU A 87 6.98 7.62 1.41
CA LEU A 87 6.44 6.26 1.39
C LEU A 87 7.38 5.20 1.97
N LYS A 88 8.71 5.42 1.95
CA LYS A 88 9.68 4.51 2.58
C LYS A 88 9.50 4.38 4.10
N GLY A 89 8.87 5.37 4.74
CA GLY A 89 8.59 5.36 6.17
C GLY A 89 7.32 4.58 6.54
N PHE A 90 6.54 4.11 5.56
CA PHE A 90 5.27 3.45 5.79
C PHE A 90 5.33 1.96 5.43
N LYS A 91 4.53 1.17 6.16
CA LYS A 91 4.30 -0.24 5.86
C LYS A 91 2.95 -0.35 5.13
N PRO A 92 2.85 -1.08 4.01
CA PRO A 92 1.55 -1.31 3.39
C PRO A 92 0.66 -2.15 4.31
N HIS A 93 -0.64 -1.86 4.31
CA HIS A 93 -1.63 -2.64 5.05
C HIS A 93 -1.87 -4.01 4.43
N ARG A 94 -2.16 -4.02 3.13
CA ARG A 94 -2.35 -5.24 2.35
C ARG A 94 -0.99 -5.81 1.99
N ASN A 95 -0.82 -7.14 2.05
CA ASN A 95 0.43 -7.82 1.73
C ASN A 95 1.64 -7.22 2.48
N ALA A 96 1.46 -6.94 3.78
CA ALA A 96 2.44 -6.30 4.65
C ALA A 96 3.74 -7.14 4.83
N ASP A 97 3.67 -8.43 4.52
CA ASP A 97 4.78 -9.38 4.42
C ASP A 97 5.68 -9.13 3.19
N LYS A 98 5.17 -8.45 2.15
CA LYS A 98 5.90 -8.12 0.90
C LYS A 98 6.52 -6.73 0.91
N ILE A 99 7.12 -6.36 2.04
CA ILE A 99 7.70 -5.01 2.24
C ILE A 99 8.85 -4.74 1.28
N GLU A 100 9.63 -5.76 0.92
CA GLU A 100 10.75 -5.61 -0.02
C GLU A 100 10.25 -5.26 -1.43
N GLU A 101 9.18 -5.91 -1.91
CA GLU A 101 8.53 -5.58 -3.17
C GLU A 101 7.94 -4.17 -3.15
N PHE A 102 7.34 -3.76 -2.02
CA PHE A 102 6.84 -2.40 -1.85
C PHE A 102 7.97 -1.37 -2.00
N MET A 103 9.09 -1.57 -1.28
CA MET A 103 10.25 -0.67 -1.36
C MET A 103 10.89 -0.67 -2.75
N LYS A 104 10.93 -1.81 -3.43
CA LYS A 104 11.41 -1.92 -4.81
C LYS A 104 10.54 -1.10 -5.77
N ILE A 105 9.22 -1.22 -5.68
CA ILE A 105 8.28 -0.46 -6.53
C ILE A 105 8.38 1.03 -6.22
N GLN A 106 8.44 1.41 -4.95
CA GLN A 106 8.63 2.79 -4.50
C GLN A 106 9.92 3.38 -5.09
N GLY A 107 11.03 2.65 -5.03
CA GLY A 107 12.31 3.11 -5.59
C GLY A 107 12.26 3.30 -7.10
N VAL A 108 11.63 2.37 -7.82
CA VAL A 108 11.40 2.48 -9.27
C VAL A 108 10.50 3.67 -9.61
N PHE A 109 9.43 3.88 -8.82
CA PHE A 109 8.51 5.00 -8.98
C PHE A 109 9.24 6.35 -8.82
N VAL A 110 9.99 6.54 -7.74
CA VAL A 110 10.80 7.76 -7.54
C VAL A 110 11.78 7.99 -8.69
N LYS A 111 12.52 6.95 -9.12
CA LYS A 111 13.45 7.07 -10.24
C LYS A 111 12.74 7.51 -11.54
N ARG A 112 11.56 6.95 -11.82
CA ARG A 112 10.76 7.33 -13.00
C ARG A 112 10.27 8.76 -12.92
N LEU A 113 9.80 9.23 -11.76
CA LEU A 113 9.41 10.62 -11.54
C LEU A 113 10.60 11.59 -11.71
N THR A 114 11.76 11.26 -11.16
CA THR A 114 12.97 12.07 -11.36
C THR A 114 13.36 12.16 -12.83
N ASN A 115 13.26 11.05 -13.57
CA ASN A 115 13.50 11.07 -15.01
C ASN A 115 12.44 11.86 -15.79
N LEU A 116 11.18 11.81 -15.35
CA LEU A 116 10.09 12.62 -15.92
C LEU A 116 10.38 14.11 -15.72
N GLY A 117 10.80 14.52 -14.51
CA GLY A 117 11.19 15.89 -14.22
C GLY A 117 12.31 16.38 -15.15
N LYS A 118 13.33 15.54 -15.41
CA LYS A 118 14.40 15.88 -16.37
C LYS A 118 13.87 16.05 -17.80
N ALA A 119 12.97 15.17 -18.25
CA ALA A 119 12.36 15.28 -19.57
C ALA A 119 11.54 16.58 -19.69
N ILE A 120 10.76 16.92 -18.66
CA ILE A 120 9.99 18.17 -18.56
C ILE A 120 10.91 19.40 -18.59
N GLU A 121 12.00 19.40 -17.81
CA GLU A 121 12.98 20.49 -17.77
C GLU A 121 13.61 20.73 -19.15
N SER A 122 13.96 19.64 -19.84
CA SER A 122 14.47 19.70 -21.23
C SER A 122 13.40 19.94 -22.30
N LYS A 123 12.11 19.99 -21.92
CA LYS A 123 10.95 20.09 -22.80
C LYS A 123 10.90 18.99 -23.88
N ASP A 124 11.46 17.82 -23.60
CA ASP A 124 11.41 16.66 -24.49
C ASP A 124 10.04 15.97 -24.35
N ALA A 125 9.12 16.35 -25.23
CA ALA A 125 7.76 15.85 -25.22
C ALA A 125 7.65 14.33 -25.42
N ALA A 126 8.44 13.77 -26.33
CA ALA A 126 8.40 12.34 -26.61
C ALA A 126 8.92 11.53 -25.42
N ALA A 127 10.00 11.98 -24.79
CA ALA A 127 10.51 11.36 -23.57
C ALA A 127 9.52 11.52 -22.41
N ALA A 128 8.94 12.72 -22.22
CA ALA A 128 7.98 12.99 -21.16
C ALA A 128 6.76 12.06 -21.28
N ASP A 129 6.17 11.92 -22.46
CA ASP A 129 5.00 11.05 -22.69
C ASP A 129 5.33 9.58 -22.41
N LYS A 130 6.49 9.10 -22.90
CA LYS A 130 6.95 7.73 -22.66
C LYS A 130 7.19 7.45 -21.18
N ILE A 131 7.82 8.38 -20.47
CA ILE A 131 8.14 8.22 -19.06
C ILE A 131 6.86 8.34 -18.22
N ALA A 132 5.93 9.24 -18.56
CA ALA A 132 4.65 9.36 -17.89
C ALA A 132 3.85 8.05 -17.94
N GLY A 133 3.84 7.36 -19.10
CA GLY A 133 3.27 6.02 -19.20
C GLY A 133 3.97 4.98 -18.29
N SER A 134 5.27 5.13 -18.06
CA SER A 134 6.02 4.27 -17.12
C SER A 134 5.74 4.60 -15.66
N VAL A 135 5.52 5.88 -15.32
CA VAL A 135 5.07 6.32 -13.99
C VAL A 135 3.69 5.72 -13.69
N GLN A 136 2.74 5.82 -14.63
CA GLN A 136 1.41 5.21 -14.47
C GLN A 136 1.48 3.70 -14.22
N LYS A 137 2.40 2.99 -14.91
CA LYS A 137 2.63 1.56 -14.66
C LYS A 137 3.10 1.29 -13.23
N SER A 138 3.95 2.13 -12.65
CA SER A 138 4.33 2.02 -11.23
C SER A 138 3.12 2.17 -10.30
N CYS A 139 2.25 3.15 -10.55
CA CYS A 139 1.02 3.34 -9.76
C CYS A 139 0.15 2.09 -9.81
N ASN A 140 -0.09 1.56 -11.02
CA ASN A 140 -0.91 0.37 -11.22
C ASN A 140 -0.30 -0.88 -10.57
N GLN A 141 1.02 -1.07 -10.68
CA GLN A 141 1.73 -2.19 -10.06
C GLN A 141 1.67 -2.13 -8.53
N CYS A 142 1.84 -0.94 -7.94
CA CYS A 142 1.71 -0.75 -6.50
C CYS A 142 0.28 -1.06 -6.04
N HIS A 143 -0.72 -0.46 -6.68
CA HIS A 143 -2.13 -0.64 -6.31
C HIS A 143 -2.61 -2.08 -6.46
N ALA A 144 -2.17 -2.80 -7.50
CA ALA A 144 -2.56 -4.20 -7.69
C ALA A 144 -2.11 -5.12 -6.52
N MET A 145 -1.05 -4.75 -5.81
CA MET A 145 -0.52 -5.56 -4.72
C MET A 145 -0.84 -5.02 -3.33
N PHE A 146 -0.91 -3.71 -3.15
CA PHE A 146 -0.92 -3.09 -1.82
C PHE A 146 -2.18 -2.25 -1.52
N ARG A 147 -3.10 -2.15 -2.48
CA ARG A 147 -4.42 -1.51 -2.32
C ARG A 147 -5.52 -2.54 -2.56
#